data_AF-A0A1L9UQC8-F1
#
_entry.id   AF-A0A1L9UQC8-F1
#
_cell.length_a   1.000
_cell.length_b   1.000
_cell.length_c   1.000
_cell.angle_alpha   90.00
_cell.angle_beta   90.00
_cell.angle_gamma   90.00
#
_symmetry.space_group_name_H-M   'P 1'
#
loop_
_entity.id
_entity.type
_entity.pdbx_description
1 polymer ?
#
loop_
_entity_poly.entity_id
_entity_poly.type
_entity_poly.pdbx_seq_one_letter_code
_entity_poly.pdbx_strand_id
1 'polypeptide(L)'
;MLHHLTLSFHFRYNCVQPTSIQGYFIAMKPPTILTTFFTLALAGLSVADKTCTPSFDYCSDVLLNSKGFAQSDLTAALQGTGYENQDLSKILFHCTNPGQIGHAKLCDNGCVDPPQEGSHGCDG
;
A
#
# COMPACT_ATOMS: atom_id res chain seq x y z
N MET A 1 36.46 0.03 -10.79
CA MET A 1 36.01 0.31 -9.41
C MET A 1 34.81 1.22 -9.52
N LEU A 2 33.64 0.68 -9.19
CA LEU A 2 32.33 1.29 -9.41
C LEU A 2 31.85 1.88 -8.09
N HIS A 3 31.75 3.20 -7.98
CA HIS A 3 31.01 3.86 -6.90
C HIS A 3 30.24 5.04 -7.49
N HIS A 4 28.99 4.78 -7.87
CA HIS A 4 28.00 5.84 -8.05
C HIS A 4 27.27 6.03 -6.72
N LEU A 5 27.76 6.99 -5.93
CA LEU A 5 26.90 7.78 -5.06
C LEU A 5 25.92 8.56 -5.97
N THR A 6 24.64 8.64 -5.60
CA THR A 6 24.06 9.82 -4.92
C THR A 6 22.54 9.76 -5.01
N LEU A 7 21.92 9.74 -3.83
CA LEU A 7 20.53 10.02 -3.51
C LEU A 7 20.08 11.39 -4.07
N SER A 8 18.82 11.52 -4.49
CA SER A 8 17.84 12.44 -3.87
C SER A 8 16.69 12.72 -4.82
N PHE A 9 15.52 12.18 -4.46
CA PHE A 9 14.23 12.59 -4.98
C PHE A 9 13.89 13.99 -4.46
N HIS A 10 13.59 14.92 -5.36
CA HIS A 10 12.79 16.10 -5.05
C HIS A 10 11.55 16.08 -5.94
N PHE A 11 10.46 15.55 -5.39
CA PHE A 11 9.14 15.68 -5.95
C PHE A 11 8.68 17.13 -5.78
N ARG A 12 8.56 17.88 -6.88
CA ARG A 12 7.73 19.09 -6.94
C ARG A 12 6.61 18.85 -7.93
N TYR A 13 5.44 18.47 -7.40
CA TYR A 13 4.19 18.49 -8.14
C TYR A 13 3.82 19.95 -8.43
N ASN A 14 3.96 20.38 -9.69
CA ASN A 14 3.33 21.60 -10.19
C ASN A 14 1.99 21.20 -10.83
N CYS A 15 0.89 21.49 -10.13
CA CYS A 15 -0.44 21.54 -10.74
C CYS A 15 -0.54 22.84 -11.56
N VAL A 16 -0.64 22.71 -12.89
CA VAL A 16 -1.02 23.83 -13.77
C VAL A 16 -2.35 23.45 -14.44
N GLN A 17 -3.39 24.20 -14.09
CA GLN A 17 -4.71 24.15 -14.73
C GLN A 17 -4.61 24.60 -16.20
N PRO A 18 -5.42 24.03 -17.12
CA PRO A 18 -5.42 24.44 -18.51
C PRO A 18 -6.29 25.69 -18.72
N THR A 19 -5.66 26.82 -19.03
CA THR A 19 -6.34 27.96 -19.67
C THR A 19 -6.36 27.76 -21.18
N SER A 20 -7.55 27.47 -21.70
CA SER A 20 -7.91 27.45 -23.12
C SER A 20 -7.81 28.86 -23.71
N ILE A 21 -6.88 29.13 -24.64
CA ILE A 21 -7.06 30.12 -25.72
C ILE A 21 -6.18 29.77 -26.94
N GLN A 22 -6.78 29.91 -28.14
CA GLN A 22 -6.19 30.35 -29.41
C GLN A 22 -5.69 29.27 -30.39
N GLY A 23 -6.46 29.11 -31.47
CA GLY A 23 -6.09 28.31 -32.64
C GLY A 23 -5.14 29.01 -33.61
N TYR A 24 -4.63 28.25 -34.57
CA TYR A 24 -4.53 28.64 -35.98
C TYR A 24 -4.19 27.41 -36.82
N PHE A 25 -4.76 27.37 -38.03
CA PHE A 25 -4.66 26.32 -39.03
C PHE A 25 -3.21 26.18 -39.54
N ILE A 26 -2.62 24.97 -39.54
CA ILE A 26 -1.41 24.68 -40.33
C ILE A 26 -1.58 23.34 -41.06
N ALA A 27 -1.28 23.38 -42.36
CA ALA A 27 -1.56 22.41 -43.40
C ALA A 27 -0.87 21.03 -43.26
N MET A 28 -1.50 20.00 -43.84
CA MET A 28 -1.02 18.61 -43.90
C MET A 28 0.13 18.40 -44.91
N LYS A 29 1.14 17.61 -44.52
CA LYS A 29 1.98 16.81 -45.43
C LYS A 29 2.37 15.48 -44.75
N PRO A 30 2.31 14.32 -45.43
CA PRO A 30 2.42 13.02 -44.78
C PRO A 30 3.88 12.54 -44.70
N PRO A 31 4.23 11.82 -43.63
CA PRO A 31 5.01 10.60 -43.83
C PRO A 31 4.50 9.44 -42.95
N THR A 32 4.16 8.36 -43.65
CA THR A 32 4.72 7.02 -43.41
C THR A 32 4.73 6.45 -41.98
N ILE A 33 3.81 5.51 -41.76
CA ILE A 33 3.97 4.20 -41.07
C ILE A 33 4.72 4.22 -39.73
N LEU A 34 4.00 4.00 -38.63
CA LEU A 34 4.30 2.86 -37.74
C LEU A 34 3.11 2.57 -36.82
N THR A 35 2.36 1.54 -37.16
CA THR A 35 1.42 0.87 -36.27
C THR A 35 2.25 0.21 -35.16
N THR A 36 2.23 0.75 -33.95
CA THR A 36 2.75 0.04 -32.78
C THR A 36 1.69 0.08 -31.71
N PHE A 37 0.85 -0.96 -31.71
CA PHE A 37 0.00 -1.28 -30.58
C PHE A 37 0.90 -1.55 -29.38
N PHE A 38 1.00 -0.59 -28.48
CA PHE A 38 1.58 -0.82 -27.16
C PHE A 38 0.51 -1.56 -26.35
N THR A 39 0.38 -2.87 -26.55
CA THR A 39 -0.34 -3.74 -25.60
C THR A 39 0.50 -3.79 -24.34
N LEU A 40 0.26 -2.81 -23.47
CA LEU A 40 0.69 -2.86 -22.08
C LEU A 40 -0.02 -4.05 -21.44
N ALA A 41 0.64 -5.21 -21.48
CA ALA A 41 0.28 -6.32 -20.62
C ALA A 41 0.53 -5.84 -19.19
N LEU A 42 -0.50 -5.26 -18.57
CA LEU A 42 -0.66 -5.33 -17.13
C LEU A 42 -0.80 -6.82 -16.84
N ALA A 43 0.34 -7.50 -16.66
CA ALA A 43 0.38 -8.69 -15.84
C ALA A 43 -0.13 -8.22 -14.47
N GLY A 44 -1.44 -8.35 -14.28
CA GLY A 44 -2.05 -8.25 -12.97
C GLY A 44 -1.32 -9.27 -12.12
N LEU A 45 -0.39 -8.78 -11.30
CA LEU A 45 0.08 -9.51 -10.14
C LEU A 45 -1.19 -9.86 -9.38
N SER A 46 -1.67 -11.08 -9.55
CA SER A 46 -2.62 -11.70 -8.65
C SER A 46 -1.87 -11.91 -7.34
N VAL A 47 -1.62 -10.81 -6.62
CA VAL A 47 -1.46 -10.84 -5.18
C VAL A 47 -2.75 -11.47 -4.69
N ALA A 48 -2.63 -12.58 -3.97
CA ALA A 48 -3.74 -13.07 -3.17
C ALA A 48 -4.36 -11.87 -2.48
N ASP A 49 -5.65 -11.64 -2.72
CA ASP A 49 -6.33 -10.43 -2.26
C ASP A 49 -6.23 -10.44 -0.74
N LYS A 50 -5.37 -9.59 -0.18
CA LYS A 50 -5.23 -9.45 1.26
C LYS A 50 -6.56 -8.92 1.74
N THR A 51 -7.27 -9.69 2.56
CA THR A 51 -8.64 -9.34 2.92
C THR A 51 -8.69 -8.81 4.35
N CYS A 52 -9.02 -7.54 4.52
CA CYS A 52 -9.35 -7.01 5.84
C CYS A 52 -10.50 -6.01 5.71
N THR A 53 -11.39 -5.98 6.71
CA THR A 53 -12.50 -5.04 6.72
C THR A 53 -11.97 -3.66 7.12
N PRO A 54 -12.15 -2.61 6.29
CA PRO A 54 -11.68 -1.28 6.64
C PRO A 54 -12.26 -0.81 7.97
N SER A 55 -11.46 -0.05 8.72
CA SER A 55 -11.76 0.43 10.07
C SER A 55 -11.80 -0.64 11.16
N PHE A 56 -11.56 -1.92 10.85
CA PHE A 56 -11.48 -2.97 11.86
C PHE A 56 -10.04 -3.19 12.29
N ASP A 57 -9.88 -3.47 13.57
CA ASP A 57 -8.62 -3.86 14.15
C ASP A 57 -8.48 -5.38 14.11
N TYR A 58 -7.28 -5.89 13.86
CA TYR A 58 -6.99 -7.32 13.77
C TYR A 58 -5.73 -7.67 14.53
N CYS A 59 -5.74 -8.86 15.13
CA CYS A 59 -4.54 -9.47 15.70
C CYS A 59 -3.63 -10.00 14.58
N SER A 60 -2.32 -10.04 14.85
CA SER A 60 -1.31 -10.46 13.87
C SER A 60 -1.55 -11.87 13.32
N ASP A 61 -1.95 -12.78 14.19
CA ASP A 61 -2.22 -14.18 13.89
C ASP A 61 -3.40 -14.34 12.94
N VAL A 62 -4.50 -13.59 13.11
CA VAL A 62 -5.63 -13.61 12.17
C VAL A 62 -5.23 -13.07 10.80
N LEU A 63 -4.42 -12.01 10.78
CA LEU A 63 -3.91 -11.46 9.53
C LEU A 63 -3.06 -12.48 8.76
N LEU A 64 -2.18 -13.19 9.47
CA LEU A 64 -1.28 -14.19 8.89
C LEU A 64 -1.99 -15.50 8.50
N ASN A 65 -2.89 -16.00 9.35
CA ASN A 65 -3.49 -17.33 9.19
C ASN A 65 -4.73 -17.32 8.30
N SER A 66 -5.49 -16.23 8.27
CA SER A 66 -6.82 -16.20 7.64
C SER A 66 -7.00 -15.12 6.58
N LYS A 67 -6.24 -14.02 6.65
CA LYS A 67 -6.44 -12.88 5.76
C LYS A 67 -5.41 -12.75 4.63
N GLY A 68 -4.44 -13.65 4.58
CA GLY A 68 -3.45 -13.75 3.51
C GLY A 68 -2.30 -12.74 3.60
N PHE A 69 -2.09 -12.14 4.77
CA PHE A 69 -0.92 -11.29 5.01
C PHE A 69 0.32 -12.13 5.30
N ALA A 70 1.49 -11.60 4.97
CA ALA A 70 2.78 -12.16 5.36
C ALA A 70 3.37 -11.37 6.53
N GLN A 71 4.30 -11.99 7.27
CA GLN A 71 4.98 -11.33 8.38
C GLN A 71 5.69 -10.04 7.94
N SER A 72 6.20 -10.00 6.70
CA SER A 72 6.78 -8.79 6.11
C SER A 72 5.80 -7.63 6.00
N ASP A 73 4.51 -7.90 5.74
CA ASP A 73 3.48 -6.86 5.66
C ASP A 73 3.23 -6.24 7.04
N LEU A 74 3.21 -7.07 8.09
CA LEU A 74 3.08 -6.63 9.46
C LEU A 74 4.30 -5.82 9.89
N THR A 75 5.51 -6.30 9.61
CA THR A 75 6.74 -5.55 9.92
C THR A 75 6.79 -4.22 9.17
N ALA A 76 6.37 -4.18 7.91
CA ALA A 76 6.29 -2.95 7.13
C ALA A 76 5.31 -1.94 7.76
N ALA A 77 4.16 -2.40 8.25
CA ALA A 77 3.19 -1.57 8.95
C ALA A 77 3.71 -0.99 10.29
N LEU A 78 4.78 -1.55 10.84
CA LEU A 78 5.41 -1.08 12.09
C LEU A 78 6.62 -0.17 11.88
N GLN A 79 7.11 -0.02 10.66
CA GLN A 79 8.28 0.82 10.41
C GLN A 79 8.02 2.28 10.78
N GLY A 80 8.87 2.85 11.62
CA GLY A 80 8.77 4.23 12.08
C GLY A 80 7.76 4.43 13.22
N THR A 81 7.19 3.36 13.76
CA THR A 81 6.23 3.43 14.88
C THR A 81 6.90 3.26 16.24
N GLY A 82 8.15 2.77 16.30
CA GLY A 82 8.85 2.43 17.53
C GLY A 82 8.54 1.03 18.08
N TYR A 83 7.70 0.26 17.39
CA TYR A 83 7.31 -1.11 17.76
C TYR A 83 7.93 -2.18 16.86
N GLU A 84 8.95 -1.86 16.07
CA GLU A 84 9.59 -2.77 15.12
C GLU A 84 10.22 -4.01 15.80
N ASN A 85 10.55 -3.89 17.08
CA ASN A 85 11.15 -4.95 17.91
C ASN A 85 10.16 -5.54 18.93
N GLN A 86 8.89 -5.15 18.90
CA GLN A 86 7.87 -5.72 19.78
C GLN A 86 7.34 -7.05 19.22
N ASP A 87 6.75 -7.83 20.11
CA ASP A 87 6.07 -9.06 19.72
C ASP A 87 4.80 -8.72 18.93
N LEU A 88 4.66 -9.27 17.72
CA LEU A 88 3.52 -9.03 16.85
C LEU A 88 2.20 -9.47 17.49
N SER A 89 2.22 -10.49 18.37
CA SER A 89 1.05 -10.95 19.13
C SER A 89 0.52 -9.91 20.12
N LYS A 90 1.35 -8.93 20.48
CA LYS A 90 0.99 -7.79 21.34
C LYS A 90 0.58 -6.57 20.55
N ILE A 91 0.53 -6.65 19.22
CA ILE A 91 0.22 -5.51 18.38
C ILE A 91 -1.14 -5.69 17.77
N LEU A 92 -1.95 -4.64 17.91
CA LEU A 92 -3.22 -4.50 17.25
C LEU A 92 -3.02 -3.72 15.95
N PHE A 93 -3.35 -4.34 14.82
CA PHE A 93 -3.21 -3.76 13.48
C PHE A 93 -4.54 -3.17 13.01
N HIS A 94 -4.53 -1.93 12.54
CA HIS A 94 -5.72 -1.27 12.02
C HIS A 94 -5.80 -1.48 10.50
N CYS A 95 -6.89 -2.05 9.99
CA CYS A 95 -7.12 -2.12 8.55
C CYS A 95 -7.59 -0.75 8.03
N THR A 96 -6.74 -0.05 7.28
CA THR A 96 -7.06 1.29 6.74
C THR A 96 -7.86 1.19 5.43
N ASN A 97 -7.48 0.23 4.58
CA ASN A 97 -8.14 -0.07 3.32
C ASN A 97 -8.16 -1.60 3.12
N PRO A 98 -9.00 -2.13 2.21
CA PRO A 98 -8.94 -3.54 1.87
C PRO A 98 -7.52 -3.94 1.44
N GLY A 99 -6.92 -4.86 2.19
CA GLY A 99 -5.56 -5.34 1.96
C GLY A 99 -4.43 -4.42 2.42
N GLN A 100 -4.74 -3.35 3.15
CA GLN A 100 -3.76 -2.47 3.79
C GLN A 100 -3.99 -2.40 5.29
N ILE A 101 -2.92 -2.69 6.02
CA ILE A 101 -2.87 -2.60 7.47
C ILE A 101 -1.92 -1.49 7.89
N GLY A 102 -2.26 -0.81 8.97
CA GLY A 102 -1.40 0.09 9.70
C GLY A 102 -1.30 -0.34 11.16
N HIS A 103 -0.61 0.47 11.97
CA HIS A 103 -0.52 0.26 13.40
C HIS A 103 -1.68 0.94 14.13
N ALA A 104 -2.46 0.17 14.90
CA ALA A 104 -3.49 0.73 15.77
C ALA A 104 -2.92 1.05 17.15
N LYS A 105 -2.40 0.02 17.84
CA LYS A 105 -2.07 0.09 19.27
C LYS A 105 -1.18 -1.08 19.73
N LEU A 106 -0.36 -0.85 20.76
CA LEU A 106 0.30 -1.90 21.54
C LEU A 106 -0.62 -2.37 22.69
N CYS A 107 -0.73 -3.68 22.85
CA CYS A 107 -1.49 -4.36 23.89
C CYS A 107 -0.52 -5.05 24.85
N ASP A 108 -0.39 -4.55 26.09
CA ASP A 108 0.58 -5.05 27.06
C ASP A 108 0.37 -6.55 27.40
N ASN A 109 -0.90 -6.95 27.49
CA ASN A 109 -1.34 -8.31 27.80
C ASN A 109 -1.60 -9.18 26.55
N GLY A 110 -1.39 -8.65 25.34
CA GLY A 110 -1.65 -9.35 24.09
C GLY A 110 -2.93 -8.93 23.39
N CYS A 111 -3.04 -9.29 22.12
CA CYS A 111 -4.23 -9.11 21.31
C CYS A 111 -5.21 -10.27 21.51
N VAL A 112 -6.51 -9.97 21.54
CA VAL A 112 -7.59 -10.94 21.78
C VAL A 112 -8.55 -10.95 20.60
N ASP A 113 -8.81 -12.16 20.11
CA ASP A 113 -9.80 -12.41 19.09
C ASP A 113 -11.22 -12.40 19.66
N PRO A 114 -12.15 -11.66 19.04
CA PRO A 114 -13.55 -11.70 19.41
C PRO A 114 -14.17 -13.06 19.03
N PRO A 115 -15.22 -13.51 19.74
CA PRO A 115 -15.89 -14.79 19.46
C PRO A 115 -16.67 -14.81 18.13
N GLN A 116 -16.82 -13.66 17.48
CA GLN A 116 -17.47 -13.47 16.18
C GLN A 116 -16.59 -12.57 15.32
N GLU A 117 -16.68 -12.70 13.99
CA GLU A 117 -15.90 -11.83 13.09
C GLU A 117 -16.21 -10.35 13.38
N GLY A 118 -15.16 -9.56 13.65
CA GLY A 118 -15.31 -8.20 14.15
C GLY A 118 -13.96 -7.55 14.42
N SER A 119 -14.00 -6.36 15.05
CA SER A 119 -12.78 -5.68 15.49
C SER A 119 -12.19 -6.38 16.71
N HIS A 120 -10.90 -6.67 16.64
CA HIS A 120 -10.11 -7.28 17.70
C HIS A 120 -9.74 -6.22 18.74
N GLY A 121 -9.33 -6.67 19.93
CA GLY A 121 -9.02 -5.78 21.04
C GLY A 121 -7.74 -6.17 21.76
N CYS A 122 -7.30 -5.30 22.67
CA CYS A 122 -6.26 -5.66 23.65
C CYS A 122 -6.89 -6.39 24.84
N ASP A 123 -6.19 -7.39 25.37
CA ASP A 123 -6.55 -7.96 26.68
C ASP A 123 -6.31 -6.91 27.78
N GLY A 124 -7.27 -6.79 28.69
CA GLY A 124 -7.34 -5.71 29.70
C GLY A 124 -6.65 -6.04 31.00
#